data_AF-A0A973XHR2-F1
#
_entry.id   AF-A0A973XHR2-F1
#
_cell.length_a   1.000
_cell.length_b   1.000
_cell.length_c   1.000
_cell.angle_alpha   90.00
_cell.angle_beta   90.00
_cell.angle_gamma   90.00
#
_symmetry.space_group_name_H-M   'P 1'
#
loop_
_entity.id
_entity.type
_entity.pdbx_description
1 polymer ?
#
loop_
_entity_poly.entity_id
_entity_poly.type
_entity_poly.pdbx_seq_one_letter_code
_entity_poly.pdbx_strand_id
1 'polypeptide(L)'
;MRRGIVGLAGALACAAWLGGCMTPPTTAPNTVPLELGMTPAAASAALGVPLQPIAGRPGSEVFVARLPAATPGLTPVDGLVYLQFRKGRLTGFKRDWHIGPGPTRPF
;
A
#
# COMPACT_ATOMS: atom_id res chain seq x y z
N MET A 1 8.75 28.09 61.22
CA MET A 1 7.72 28.26 60.18
C MET A 1 8.35 28.92 58.94
N ARG A 2 8.33 28.21 57.79
CA ARG A 2 8.66 28.59 56.37
C ARG A 2 9.36 27.39 55.72
N ARG A 3 8.62 26.46 55.08
CA ARG A 3 8.44 26.33 53.61
C ARG A 3 9.81 26.27 52.92
N GLY A 4 10.36 25.14 52.46
CA GLY A 4 9.74 24.04 51.70
C GLY A 4 10.13 24.19 50.24
N ILE A 5 11.26 23.60 49.81
CA ILE A 5 11.63 23.43 48.40
C ILE A 5 12.30 22.06 48.27
N VAL A 6 11.49 21.04 47.99
CA VAL A 6 11.98 19.78 47.39
C VAL A 6 11.93 20.03 45.88
N GLY A 7 13.08 20.42 45.32
CA GLY A 7 13.25 20.64 43.89
C GLY A 7 13.54 19.32 43.19
N LEU A 8 12.53 18.81 42.48
CA LEU A 8 12.58 17.72 41.52
C LEU A 8 13.90 17.68 40.72
N ALA A 9 14.77 16.72 41.03
CA ALA A 9 15.92 16.35 40.20
C ALA A 9 15.79 14.86 39.86
N GLY A 10 15.15 14.57 38.72
CA GLY A 10 15.10 13.18 38.23
C GLY A 10 13.88 12.86 37.40
N ALA A 11 13.69 13.51 36.25
CA ALA A 11 12.73 13.04 35.25
C ALA A 11 12.93 13.62 33.84
N LEU A 12 14.18 13.88 33.41
CA LEU A 12 14.45 14.44 32.07
C LEU A 12 15.34 13.54 31.20
N ALA A 13 15.35 12.23 31.47
CA ALA A 13 16.11 11.26 30.68
C ALA A 13 15.23 10.19 30.00
N CYS A 14 13.93 10.44 29.81
CA CYS A 14 13.01 9.49 29.15
C CYS A 14 12.20 10.10 28.00
N ALA A 15 12.59 11.26 27.45
CA ALA A 15 11.86 11.90 26.35
C ALA A 15 12.37 11.51 24.94
N ALA A 16 13.47 10.75 24.84
CA ALA A 16 14.05 10.38 23.54
C ALA A 16 13.49 9.08 22.93
N TRP A 17 12.58 8.38 23.61
CA TRP A 17 12.02 7.09 23.18
C TRP A 17 10.66 7.19 22.47
N LEU A 18 10.19 8.40 22.17
CA LEU A 18 8.98 8.64 21.37
C LEU A 18 9.30 8.97 19.91
N GLY A 19 10.50 8.62 19.43
CA GLY A 19 10.82 8.55 18.01
C GLY A 19 10.02 7.41 17.36
N GLY A 20 8.70 7.61 17.25
CA GLY A 20 7.84 6.79 16.44
C GLY A 20 8.49 6.65 15.08
N CYS A 21 8.60 5.41 14.61
CA CYS A 21 8.93 5.08 13.25
C CYS A 21 7.90 5.75 12.33
N MET A 22 8.17 7.00 11.96
CA MET A 22 7.46 7.68 10.90
C MET A 22 7.93 7.02 9.61
N THR A 23 7.40 5.83 9.32
CA THR A 23 7.50 5.26 7.99
C THR A 23 6.86 6.27 7.05
N PRO A 24 7.55 6.75 6.02
CA PRO A 24 6.91 7.62 5.04
C PRO A 24 5.65 6.87 4.53
N PRO A 25 4.53 7.57 4.31
CA PRO A 25 3.38 6.93 3.70
C PRO A 25 3.87 6.31 2.38
N THR A 26 3.78 4.99 2.25
CA THR A 26 4.05 4.28 0.99
C THR A 26 3.00 4.59 -0.07
N THR A 27 2.07 5.51 0.22
CA THR A 27 1.08 6.05 -0.70
C THR A 27 1.79 6.90 -1.75
N ALA A 28 2.43 6.22 -2.70
CA ALA A 28 2.73 6.80 -4.00
C ALA A 28 1.42 7.38 -4.57
N PRO A 29 1.47 8.55 -5.19
CA PRO A 29 0.29 9.33 -5.54
C PRO A 29 -0.45 8.75 -6.74
N ASN A 30 -1.06 7.56 -6.64
CA ASN A 30 -2.21 7.17 -7.46
C ASN A 30 -3.16 6.25 -6.63
N THR A 31 -3.77 6.91 -5.64
CA THR A 31 -5.17 6.89 -5.17
C THR A 31 -5.88 5.61 -4.74
N VAL A 32 -5.22 4.45 -4.67
CA VAL A 32 -5.81 3.30 -3.96
C VAL A 32 -5.06 3.06 -2.65
N PRO A 33 -5.72 3.18 -1.48
CA PRO A 33 -5.09 2.91 -0.19
C PRO A 33 -4.97 1.39 -0.02
N LEU A 34 -3.98 0.78 -0.68
CA LEU A 34 -3.58 -0.59 -0.37
C LEU A 34 -2.71 -0.56 0.87
N GLU A 35 -3.14 -1.29 1.90
CA GLU A 35 -2.40 -1.41 3.15
C GLU A 35 -1.97 -2.85 3.39
N LEU A 36 -0.76 -3.02 3.94
CA LEU A 36 -0.27 -4.32 4.36
C LEU A 36 -1.21 -4.89 5.44
N GLY A 37 -1.49 -6.19 5.37
CA GLY A 37 -2.44 -6.87 6.27
C GLY A 37 -3.89 -6.93 5.76
N MET A 38 -4.23 -6.21 4.69
CA MET A 38 -5.55 -6.33 4.06
C MET A 38 -5.84 -7.78 3.63
N THR A 39 -7.11 -8.18 3.73
CA THR A 39 -7.57 -9.45 3.13
C THR A 39 -7.73 -9.29 1.62
N PRO A 40 -7.78 -10.38 0.82
CA PRO A 40 -8.06 -10.29 -0.61
C PRO A 40 -9.34 -9.52 -0.93
N ALA A 41 -10.39 -9.71 -0.14
CA ALA A 41 -11.65 -8.99 -0.29
C ALA A 41 -11.51 -7.49 -0.02
N ALA A 42 -10.80 -7.11 1.06
CA ALA A 42 -10.55 -5.70 1.37
C ALA A 42 -9.69 -5.02 0.29
N ALA A 43 -8.66 -5.71 -0.21
CA ALA A 43 -7.83 -5.20 -1.30
C ALA A 43 -8.61 -5.06 -2.62
N SER A 44 -9.49 -6.02 -2.94
CA SER A 44 -10.39 -5.93 -4.10
C SER A 44 -11.33 -4.72 -3.99
N ALA A 45 -11.94 -4.52 -2.81
CA ALA A 45 -12.82 -3.40 -2.56
C ALA A 45 -12.08 -2.05 -2.65
N ALA A 46 -10.86 -1.97 -2.10
CA ALA A 46 -10.03 -0.77 -2.20
C ALA A 46 -9.68 -0.45 -3.66
N LEU A 47 -9.35 -1.46 -4.47
CA LEU A 47 -9.01 -1.30 -5.88
C LEU A 47 -10.24 -1.05 -6.78
N GLY A 48 -11.45 -1.35 -6.31
CA GLY A 48 -12.69 -1.25 -7.10
C GLY A 48 -12.79 -2.25 -8.24
N VAL A 49 -11.91 -3.26 -8.29
CA VAL A 49 -11.86 -4.29 -9.34
C VAL A 49 -11.63 -5.67 -8.73
N PRO A 50 -12.09 -6.75 -9.39
CA PRO A 50 -11.85 -8.11 -8.92
C PRO A 50 -10.37 -8.47 -9.00
N LEU A 51 -9.94 -9.34 -8.09
CA LEU A 51 -8.61 -9.93 -8.08
C LEU A 51 -8.61 -11.27 -8.83
N GLN A 52 -7.68 -11.46 -9.75
CA GLN A 52 -7.49 -12.74 -10.46
C GLN A 52 -6.26 -13.47 -9.91
N PRO A 53 -6.37 -14.74 -9.48
CA PRO A 53 -5.21 -15.51 -9.06
C PRO A 53 -4.33 -15.85 -10.27
N ILE A 54 -3.01 -15.67 -10.13
CA ILE A 54 -2.06 -15.96 -11.22
C ILE A 54 -1.01 -17.00 -10.83
N ALA A 55 -0.70 -17.12 -9.54
CA ALA A 55 0.33 -18.03 -9.04
C ALA A 55 0.18 -18.24 -7.53
N GLY A 56 0.92 -19.22 -7.02
CA GLY A 56 1.11 -19.45 -5.59
C GLY A 56 0.52 -20.77 -5.09
N ARG A 57 0.95 -21.14 -3.89
CA ARG A 57 0.42 -22.28 -3.11
C ARG A 57 -0.61 -21.76 -2.10
N PRO A 58 -1.48 -22.62 -1.55
CA PRO A 58 -2.37 -22.22 -0.45
C PRO A 58 -1.61 -21.52 0.69
N GLY A 59 -2.06 -20.34 1.08
CA GLY A 59 -1.43 -19.47 2.08
C GLY A 59 -0.26 -18.62 1.56
N SER A 60 0.02 -18.64 0.26
CA SER A 60 1.08 -17.89 -0.43
C SER A 60 0.64 -17.50 -1.84
N GLU A 61 -0.53 -16.91 -1.97
CA GLU A 61 -1.14 -16.60 -3.24
C GLU A 61 -0.64 -15.27 -3.82
N VAL A 62 -0.54 -15.21 -5.15
CA VAL A 62 -0.33 -13.98 -5.91
C VAL A 62 -1.55 -13.73 -6.78
N PHE A 63 -2.09 -12.52 -6.65
CA PHE A 63 -3.21 -12.03 -7.45
C PHE A 63 -2.78 -10.87 -8.33
N VAL A 64 -3.53 -10.66 -9.40
CA VAL A 64 -3.44 -9.48 -10.25
C VAL A 64 -4.77 -8.75 -10.28
N ALA A 65 -4.72 -7.42 -10.28
CA ALA A 65 -5.84 -6.53 -10.55
C ALA A 65 -5.53 -5.71 -11.81
N ARG A 66 -6.50 -5.61 -12.71
CA ARG A 66 -6.40 -4.74 -13.89
C ARG A 66 -7.15 -3.44 -13.60
N LEU A 67 -6.42 -2.34 -13.62
CA LEU A 67 -6.92 -0.99 -13.42
C LEU A 67 -7.04 -0.28 -14.78
N PRO A 68 -8.03 0.61 -14.94
CA PRO A 68 -8.10 1.47 -16.11
C PRO A 68 -6.86 2.35 -16.21
N ALA A 69 -6.61 2.87 -17.41
CA ALA A 69 -5.54 3.82 -17.65
C ALA A 69 -5.62 5.00 -16.67
N ALA A 70 -4.46 5.44 -16.17
CA ALA A 70 -4.39 6.60 -15.27
C ALA A 70 -4.88 7.89 -15.94
N THR A 71 -4.79 7.97 -17.27
CA THR A 71 -5.34 9.09 -18.06
C THR A 71 -6.09 8.53 -19.28
N PRO A 72 -7.35 8.13 -19.11
CA PRO A 72 -8.16 7.58 -20.19
C PRO A 72 -8.16 8.53 -21.41
N GLY A 73 -7.86 8.00 -22.59
CA GLY A 73 -7.83 8.76 -23.85
C GLY A 73 -6.49 9.43 -24.19
N LEU A 74 -5.62 9.71 -23.20
CA LEU A 74 -4.26 10.22 -23.46
C LEU A 74 -3.21 9.10 -23.49
N THR A 75 -3.41 8.08 -22.65
CA THR A 75 -2.49 6.95 -22.54
C THR A 75 -3.23 5.63 -22.75
N PRO A 76 -2.79 4.76 -23.68
CA PRO A 76 -3.45 3.48 -23.97
C PRO A 76 -3.05 2.35 -22.99
N VAL A 77 -2.48 2.71 -21.84
CA VAL A 77 -1.87 1.78 -20.87
C VAL A 77 -2.89 1.44 -19.78
N ASP A 78 -3.36 0.19 -19.75
CA ASP A 78 -3.99 -0.36 -18.54
C ASP A 78 -2.93 -0.51 -17.43
N GLY A 79 -3.27 -0.16 -16.20
CA GLY A 79 -2.40 -0.43 -15.05
C GLY A 79 -2.61 -1.86 -14.55
N LEU A 80 -1.56 -2.66 -14.41
CA LEU A 80 -1.66 -3.91 -13.66
C LEU A 80 -1.18 -3.68 -12.23
N VAL A 81 -1.81 -4.33 -11.26
CA VAL A 81 -1.34 -4.35 -9.88
C VAL A 81 -1.19 -5.80 -9.45
N TYR A 82 0.03 -6.20 -9.15
CA TYR A 82 0.35 -7.52 -8.60
C TYR A 82 0.31 -7.43 -7.06
N LEU A 83 -0.38 -8.37 -6.42
CA LEU A 83 -0.57 -8.41 -4.97
C LEU A 83 -0.11 -9.77 -4.44
N GLN A 84 0.80 -9.74 -3.46
CA GLN A 84 1.27 -10.93 -2.76
C GLN A 84 0.55 -11.07 -1.43
N PHE A 85 -0.12 -12.21 -1.24
CA PHE A 85 -0.73 -12.59 0.02
C PHE A 85 0.08 -13.67 0.72
N ARG A 86 0.10 -13.61 2.05
CA ARG A 86 0.61 -14.68 2.92
C ARG A 86 -0.42 -14.92 4.01
N LYS A 87 -0.87 -16.16 4.16
CA LYS A 87 -1.92 -16.55 5.11
C LYS A 87 -3.17 -15.65 5.03
N GLY A 88 -3.58 -15.32 3.79
CA GLY A 88 -4.75 -14.46 3.54
C GLY A 88 -4.55 -12.97 3.85
N ARG A 89 -3.31 -12.50 4.03
CA ARG A 89 -2.97 -11.11 4.35
C ARG A 89 -2.04 -10.52 3.31
N LEU A 90 -2.32 -9.29 2.87
CA LEU A 90 -1.49 -8.58 1.90
C LEU A 90 -0.11 -8.30 2.53
N THR A 91 0.95 -8.74 1.85
CA THR A 91 2.33 -8.58 2.33
C THR A 91 3.18 -7.73 1.41
N GLY A 92 2.73 -7.51 0.18
CA GLY A 92 3.36 -6.61 -0.76
C GLY A 92 2.50 -6.43 -1.99
N PHE A 93 2.69 -5.31 -2.67
CA PHE A 93 2.04 -5.03 -3.94
C PHE A 93 2.97 -4.22 -4.84
N LYS A 94 2.81 -4.41 -6.15
CA LYS A 94 3.55 -3.67 -7.17
C LYS A 94 2.59 -3.27 -8.28
N ARG A 95 2.58 -1.98 -8.62
CA ARG A 95 1.92 -1.49 -9.83
C ARG A 95 2.88 -1.62 -11.01
N ASP A 96 2.40 -2.22 -12.08
CA ASP A 96 3.10 -2.37 -13.35
C ASP A 96 2.38 -1.57 -14.44
N TRP A 97 3.16 -1.02 -15.35
CA TRP A 97 2.66 -0.22 -16.46
C TRP A 97 2.62 -1.11 -17.68
N HIS A 98 1.45 -1.67 -17.98
CA HIS A 98 1.30 -2.55 -19.13
C HIS A 98 0.82 -1.75 -20.33
N ILE A 99 1.68 -1.60 -21.34
CA ILE A 99 1.29 -1.03 -22.63
C ILE A 99 0.40 -2.08 -23.30
N GLY A 100 -0.92 -1.91 -23.17
CA GLY A 100 -1.86 -2.60 -24.05
C GLY A 100 -1.54 -2.24 -25.51
N PRO A 101 -1.98 -3.05 -26.49
CA PRO A 101 -1.82 -2.68 -27.89
C PRO A 101 -2.44 -1.28 -28.04
N GLY A 102 -1.61 -0.29 -28.36
CA GLY A 102 -2.08 1.07 -28.61
C GLY A 102 -3.17 1.06 -29.68
N PRO A 103 -3.98 2.11 -29.81
CA PRO A 103 -4.90 2.21 -30.93
C PRO A 103 -4.12 1.91 -32.21
N THR A 104 -4.52 0.85 -32.93
CA THR A 104 -3.91 0.47 -34.21
C THR A 104 -3.97 1.70 -35.10
N ARG A 105 -2.83 2.37 -35.27
CA ARG A 105 -2.75 3.48 -36.21
C ARG A 105 -2.84 2.86 -37.61
N PRO A 106 -3.81 3.26 -38.45
CA PRO A 106 -3.70 2.96 -39.87
C PRO A 106 -2.46 3.72 -40.37
N PHE A 107 -1.50 3.00 -40.93
CA PHE A 107 -0.40 3.58 -41.70
C PHE A 107 -0.93 4.13 -43.03
#